data_AF-A0A2Z7BWC4-F1
#
_entry.id   AF-A0A2Z7BWC4-F1
#
_cell.length_a   1.000
_cell.length_b   1.000
_cell.length_c   1.000
_cell.angle_alpha   90.00
_cell.angle_beta   90.00
_cell.angle_gamma   90.00
#
_symmetry.space_group_name_H-M   'P 1'
#
loop_
_entity.id
_entity.type
_entity.pdbx_description
1 polymer ?
#
loop_
_entity_poly.entity_id
_entity_poly.type
_entity_poly.pdbx_seq_one_letter_code
_entity_poly.pdbx_strand_id
1 'polypeptide(L)'
;MSDSVVKIRNAVRYVRSSPARFKKFKTCMEDEKISCKSMVCLDVHTRWNSTYVMLEAAEKFEKAFDRLEDHDSQYVKGPPSKEDWDNARNLVKFLGVFYEVTLRISGSLFVTSNQYFHELCLIKNVITEKDPLLSRMAKGMERKFNKYWGDFEKINSLLFVAIVLDPRYKLKFTKYCLSHFYEKEIVDEMVRFVDQTLRRLYDEYRLSSLGF
;
A
#
# COMPACT_ATOMS: atom_id res chain seq x y z
N MET A 1 3.58 -12.41 -13.99
CA MET A 1 3.56 -11.73 -12.67
C MET A 1 3.69 -12.66 -11.47
N SER A 2 2.75 -13.59 -11.17
CA SER A 2 2.93 -14.50 -10.01
C SER A 2 4.20 -15.35 -10.11
N ASP A 3 4.56 -15.77 -11.33
CA ASP A 3 5.77 -16.54 -11.62
C ASP A 3 7.05 -15.72 -11.39
N SER A 4 7.10 -14.48 -11.89
CA SER A 4 8.22 -13.56 -11.69
C SER A 4 8.52 -13.30 -10.20
N VAL A 5 7.49 -13.13 -9.37
CA VAL A 5 7.65 -12.98 -7.92
C VAL A 5 8.25 -14.24 -7.29
N VAL A 6 7.87 -15.44 -7.78
CA VAL A 6 8.45 -16.70 -7.30
C VAL A 6 9.92 -16.84 -7.69
N LYS A 7 10.29 -16.46 -8.91
CA LYS A 7 11.69 -16.50 -9.37
C LYS A 7 12.58 -15.55 -8.55
N ILE A 8 12.16 -14.29 -8.39
CA ILE A 8 12.90 -13.32 -7.57
C ILE A 8 13.01 -13.79 -6.12
N ARG A 9 11.91 -14.31 -5.54
CA ARG A 9 11.94 -14.89 -4.19
C ARG A 9 12.94 -16.04 -4.08
N ASN A 10 13.03 -16.91 -5.08
CA ASN A 10 13.98 -18.02 -5.07
C ASN A 10 15.43 -17.53 -5.17
N ALA A 11 15.70 -16.51 -5.99
CA ALA A 11 17.01 -15.87 -6.07
C ALA A 11 17.41 -15.24 -4.73
N VAL A 12 16.50 -14.49 -4.10
CA VAL A 12 16.71 -13.91 -2.76
C VAL A 12 16.95 -14.99 -1.72
N ARG A 13 16.16 -16.08 -1.74
CA ARG A 13 16.36 -17.23 -0.84
C ARG A 13 17.72 -17.90 -1.04
N TYR A 14 18.17 -18.04 -2.28
CA TYR A 14 19.48 -18.61 -2.59
C TYR A 14 20.60 -17.79 -1.94
N VAL A 15 20.60 -16.47 -2.18
CA VAL A 15 21.59 -15.55 -1.61
C VAL A 15 21.55 -15.53 -0.08
N ARG A 16 20.35 -15.66 0.50
CA ARG A 16 20.14 -15.63 1.96
C ARG A 16 20.26 -17.00 2.64
N SER A 17 20.46 -18.09 1.91
CA SER A 17 20.44 -19.44 2.51
C SER A 17 21.71 -19.77 3.32
N SER A 18 22.83 -19.09 3.06
CA SER A 18 24.05 -19.26 3.84
C SER A 18 24.94 -18.01 3.83
N PRO A 19 25.78 -17.80 4.86
CA PRO A 19 26.75 -16.71 4.89
C PRO A 19 27.73 -16.74 3.72
N ALA A 20 28.12 -17.93 3.25
CA ALA A 20 29.02 -18.10 2.12
C ALA A 20 28.42 -17.60 0.80
N ARG A 21 27.15 -17.97 0.51
CA ARG A 21 26.43 -17.47 -0.68
C ARG A 21 26.21 -15.96 -0.60
N PHE A 22 25.87 -15.46 0.58
CA PHE A 22 25.73 -14.02 0.79
C PHE A 22 27.04 -13.27 0.58
N LYS A 23 28.18 -13.85 0.97
CA LYS A 23 29.51 -13.27 0.72
C LYS A 23 29.82 -13.20 -0.78
N LYS A 24 29.54 -14.27 -1.55
CA LYS A 24 29.69 -14.26 -3.01
C LYS A 24 28.83 -13.19 -3.67
N PHE A 25 27.58 -13.05 -3.23
CA PHE A 25 26.68 -12.03 -3.72
C PHE A 25 27.19 -10.60 -3.42
N LYS A 26 27.76 -10.37 -2.23
CA LYS A 26 28.41 -9.08 -1.91
C LYS A 26 29.56 -8.77 -2.87
N THR A 27 30.39 -9.75 -3.21
CA THR A 27 31.43 -9.57 -4.23
C THR A 27 30.83 -9.17 -5.57
N CYS A 28 29.72 -9.79 -6.00
CA CYS A 28 29.02 -9.40 -7.22
C CYS A 28 28.48 -7.96 -7.15
N MET A 29 28.01 -7.51 -5.97
CA MET A 29 27.58 -6.12 -5.76
C MET A 29 28.75 -5.13 -5.87
N GLU A 30 29.92 -5.49 -5.34
CA GLU A 30 31.15 -4.70 -5.42
C GLU A 30 31.64 -4.58 -6.88
N ASP A 31 31.65 -5.70 -7.61
CA ASP A 31 32.05 -5.77 -9.03
C ASP A 31 31.12 -4.95 -9.94
N GLU A 32 29.82 -4.99 -9.68
CA GLU A 32 28.80 -4.15 -10.35
C GLU A 32 28.75 -2.71 -9.85
N LYS A 33 29.61 -2.33 -8.89
CA LYS A 33 29.70 -0.99 -8.30
C LYS A 33 28.35 -0.49 -7.75
N ILE A 34 27.57 -1.38 -7.15
CA ILE A 34 26.28 -1.04 -6.56
C ILE A 34 26.53 -0.29 -5.25
N SER A 35 26.25 1.01 -5.24
CA SER A 35 26.46 1.91 -4.09
C SER A 35 25.38 1.80 -3.01
N CYS A 36 24.40 0.92 -3.20
CA CYS A 36 23.26 0.79 -2.31
C CYS A 36 23.64 0.17 -0.96
N LYS A 37 23.34 0.88 0.14
CA LYS A 37 23.57 0.40 1.52
C LYS A 37 22.51 -0.62 1.99
N SER A 38 21.41 -0.78 1.26
CA SER A 38 20.37 -1.75 1.64
C SER A 38 20.84 -3.18 1.40
N MET A 39 20.09 -4.16 1.91
CA MET A 39 20.34 -5.58 1.68
C MET A 39 19.06 -6.25 1.19
N VAL A 40 19.22 -7.37 0.49
CA VAL A 40 18.10 -8.24 0.17
C VAL A 40 17.51 -8.86 1.44
N CYS A 41 16.19 -8.92 1.54
CA CYS A 41 15.46 -9.44 2.69
C CYS A 41 14.48 -10.55 2.26
N LEU A 42 14.20 -11.50 3.15
CA LEU A 42 13.24 -12.57 2.86
C LEU A 42 11.81 -12.06 3.05
N ASP A 43 10.89 -12.58 2.25
CA ASP A 43 9.47 -12.34 2.44
C ASP A 43 8.78 -13.40 3.33
N VAL A 44 7.65 -13.00 3.89
CA VAL A 44 6.62 -13.91 4.39
C VAL A 44 5.59 -14.07 3.28
N HIS A 45 5.59 -15.22 2.62
CA HIS A 45 4.78 -15.49 1.41
C HIS A 45 3.26 -15.26 1.57
N THR A 46 2.72 -15.28 2.79
CA THR A 46 1.30 -15.00 3.09
C THR A 46 1.00 -13.52 3.33
N ARG A 47 2.02 -12.65 3.43
CA ARG A 47 1.87 -11.22 3.75
C ARG A 47 2.39 -10.35 2.61
N TRP A 48 1.46 -9.75 1.87
CA TRP A 48 1.79 -8.89 0.72
C TRP A 48 2.75 -7.75 1.06
N ASN A 49 2.64 -7.14 2.26
CA ASN A 49 3.58 -6.10 2.73
C ASN A 49 5.04 -6.61 2.76
N SER A 50 5.24 -7.84 3.21
CA SER A 50 6.58 -8.44 3.26
C SER A 50 7.09 -8.76 1.86
N THR A 51 6.20 -9.21 0.96
CA THR A 51 6.52 -9.41 -0.46
C THR A 51 6.90 -8.09 -1.14
N TYR A 52 6.17 -7.00 -0.88
CA TYR A 52 6.48 -5.67 -1.40
C TYR A 52 7.90 -5.24 -1.00
N VAL A 53 8.21 -5.29 0.30
CA VAL A 53 9.53 -4.90 0.82
C VAL A 53 10.64 -5.79 0.23
N MET A 54 10.40 -7.09 0.05
CA MET A 54 11.36 -7.98 -0.62
C MET A 54 11.62 -7.55 -2.06
N LEU A 55 10.59 -7.27 -2.85
CA LEU A 55 10.73 -6.88 -4.25
C LEU A 55 11.43 -5.52 -4.39
N GLU A 56 11.01 -4.53 -3.61
CA GLU A 56 11.59 -3.17 -3.60
C GLU A 56 13.07 -3.19 -3.18
N ALA A 57 13.46 -4.10 -2.28
CA ALA A 57 14.85 -4.29 -1.93
C ALA A 57 15.62 -5.04 -3.03
N ALA A 58 15.05 -6.11 -3.59
CA ALA A 58 15.72 -6.99 -4.53
C ALA A 58 15.99 -6.33 -5.89
N GLU A 59 15.09 -5.50 -6.40
CA GLU A 59 15.24 -4.83 -7.71
C GLU A 59 16.51 -3.96 -7.79
N LYS A 60 16.97 -3.42 -6.67
CA LYS A 60 18.19 -2.60 -6.57
C LYS A 60 19.47 -3.40 -6.86
N PHE A 61 19.37 -4.72 -6.84
CA PHE A 61 20.49 -5.65 -7.01
C PHE A 61 20.33 -6.56 -8.24
N GLU A 62 19.45 -6.21 -9.20
CA GLU A 62 19.24 -6.94 -10.47
C GLU A 62 20.57 -7.39 -11.10
N LYS A 63 21.50 -6.46 -11.34
CA LYS A 63 22.81 -6.78 -11.94
C LYS A 63 23.69 -7.70 -11.10
N ALA A 64 23.62 -7.62 -9.77
CA ALA A 64 24.38 -8.50 -8.90
C ALA A 64 23.80 -9.93 -8.90
N PHE A 65 22.48 -10.08 -9.09
CA PHE A 65 21.88 -11.40 -9.32
C PHE A 65 22.32 -11.98 -10.66
N ASP A 66 22.39 -11.16 -11.72
CA ASP A 66 22.88 -11.59 -13.03
C ASP A 66 24.32 -12.09 -12.95
N ARG A 67 25.23 -11.29 -12.37
CA ARG A 67 26.64 -11.65 -12.19
C ARG A 67 26.87 -12.87 -11.30
N LEU A 68 25.94 -13.20 -10.39
CA LEU A 68 26.11 -14.33 -9.48
C LEU A 68 26.23 -15.67 -10.21
N GLU A 69 25.64 -15.80 -11.40
CA GLU A 69 25.75 -17.00 -12.24
C GLU A 69 27.20 -17.32 -12.60
N ASP A 70 28.02 -16.30 -12.86
CA ASP A 70 29.45 -16.45 -13.19
C ASP A 70 30.30 -16.82 -11.96
N HIS A 71 29.88 -16.41 -10.75
CA HIS A 71 30.64 -16.58 -9.51
C HIS A 71 30.25 -17.83 -8.70
N ASP A 72 29.09 -18.43 -8.99
CA ASP A 72 28.59 -19.56 -8.22
C ASP A 72 27.91 -20.60 -9.11
N SER A 73 28.67 -21.64 -9.48
CA SER A 73 28.16 -22.78 -10.25
C SER A 73 27.01 -23.53 -9.56
N GLN A 74 26.80 -23.33 -8.25
CA GLN A 74 25.64 -23.88 -7.52
C GLN A 74 24.35 -23.07 -7.73
N TYR A 75 24.41 -21.92 -8.40
CA TYR A 75 23.26 -21.08 -8.73
C TYR A 75 22.52 -21.60 -9.98
N VAL A 76 22.19 -22.90 -9.98
CA VAL A 76 21.70 -23.66 -11.15
C VAL A 76 20.39 -23.12 -11.73
N LYS A 77 19.55 -22.46 -10.91
CA LYS A 77 18.30 -21.86 -11.42
C LYS A 77 18.52 -20.54 -12.17
N GLY A 78 19.73 -19.98 -12.11
CA GLY A 78 20.09 -18.74 -12.76
C GLY A 78 19.36 -17.50 -12.19
N PRO A 79 19.74 -16.31 -12.69
CA PRO A 79 19.07 -15.06 -12.34
C PRO A 79 17.63 -15.00 -12.86
N PRO A 80 16.74 -14.23 -12.21
CA PRO A 80 15.48 -13.83 -12.81
C PRO A 80 15.73 -13.08 -14.13
N SER A 81 14.86 -13.28 -15.12
CA SER A 81 15.02 -12.63 -16.43
C SER A 81 14.69 -11.13 -16.36
N LYS A 82 15.11 -10.37 -17.39
CA LYS A 82 14.73 -8.96 -17.55
C LYS A 82 13.21 -8.74 -17.47
N GLU A 83 12.42 -9.63 -18.09
CA GLU A 83 10.96 -9.56 -18.02
C GLU A 83 10.43 -9.77 -16.59
N ASP A 84 11.08 -10.65 -15.81
CA ASP A 84 10.72 -10.87 -14.42
C ASP A 84 10.96 -9.61 -13.56
N TRP A 85 12.07 -8.90 -13.81
CA TRP A 85 12.38 -7.63 -13.16
C TRP A 85 11.46 -6.49 -13.60
N ASP A 86 11.14 -6.38 -14.89
CA ASP A 86 10.18 -5.41 -15.41
C ASP A 86 8.79 -5.62 -14.78
N ASN A 87 8.34 -6.87 -14.68
CA ASN A 87 7.10 -7.24 -14.00
C ASN A 87 7.13 -6.90 -12.50
N ALA A 88 8.25 -7.12 -11.83
CA ALA A 88 8.41 -6.78 -10.41
C ALA A 88 8.36 -5.27 -10.18
N ARG A 89 9.03 -4.47 -11.02
CA ARG A 89 9.01 -2.99 -10.96
C ARG A 89 7.59 -2.44 -11.12
N ASN A 90 6.80 -3.00 -12.04
CA ASN A 90 5.38 -2.61 -12.18
C ASN A 90 4.56 -2.98 -10.93
N LEU A 91 4.79 -4.17 -10.37
CA LEU A 91 4.10 -4.59 -9.15
C LEU A 91 4.50 -3.75 -7.92
N VAL A 92 5.79 -3.40 -7.78
CA VAL A 92 6.31 -2.54 -6.71
C VAL A 92 5.65 -1.16 -6.78
N LYS A 93 5.58 -0.53 -7.96
CA LYS A 93 4.89 0.75 -8.15
C LYS A 93 3.42 0.68 -7.71
N PHE A 94 2.72 -0.38 -8.12
CA PHE A 94 1.32 -0.57 -7.77
C PHE A 94 1.12 -0.81 -6.26
N LEU A 95 1.87 -1.73 -5.66
CA LEU A 95 1.78 -2.05 -4.23
C LEU A 95 2.30 -0.93 -3.33
N GLY A 96 3.23 -0.11 -3.81
CA GLY A 96 3.83 0.99 -3.07
C GLY A 96 2.79 2.00 -2.59
N VAL A 97 1.78 2.30 -3.41
CA VAL A 97 0.70 3.21 -2.96
C VAL A 97 -0.06 2.63 -1.76
N PHE A 98 -0.39 1.34 -1.78
CA PHE A 98 -1.06 0.68 -0.66
C PHE A 98 -0.17 0.61 0.58
N TYR A 99 1.14 0.38 0.38
CA TYR A 99 2.10 0.31 1.47
C TYR A 99 2.22 1.67 2.18
N GLU A 100 2.39 2.76 1.42
CA GLU A 100 2.46 4.12 1.95
C GLU A 100 1.15 4.58 2.60
N VAL A 101 0.01 4.23 2.02
CA VAL A 101 -1.30 4.46 2.65
C VAL A 101 -1.37 3.72 3.99
N THR A 102 -0.99 2.43 4.01
CA THR A 102 -1.02 1.61 5.23
C THR A 102 -0.14 2.22 6.32
N LEU A 103 1.06 2.69 5.99
CA LEU A 103 1.95 3.36 6.94
C LEU A 103 1.33 4.64 7.52
N ARG A 104 0.74 5.48 6.66
CA ARG A 104 0.09 6.73 7.09
C ARG A 104 -1.09 6.47 8.03
N ILE A 105 -1.99 5.53 7.68
CA ILE A 105 -3.15 5.23 8.53
C ILE A 105 -2.80 4.46 9.80
N SER A 106 -1.66 3.75 9.82
CA SER A 106 -1.18 3.00 10.98
C SER A 106 -0.33 3.84 11.94
N GLY A 107 -0.15 5.13 11.65
CA GLY A 107 0.57 6.06 12.53
C GLY A 107 -0.11 6.17 13.91
N SER A 108 0.70 6.17 14.97
CA SER A 108 0.24 6.31 16.35
C SER A 108 0.68 7.62 17.02
N LEU A 109 1.63 8.33 16.40
CA LEU A 109 2.20 9.57 16.94
C LEU A 109 1.48 10.83 16.45
N PHE A 110 0.46 10.67 15.62
CA PHE A 110 -0.34 11.76 15.05
C PHE A 110 -1.76 11.28 14.78
N VAL A 111 -2.68 12.23 14.63
CA VAL A 111 -4.08 11.92 14.30
C VAL A 111 -4.15 11.43 12.86
N THR A 112 -4.71 10.24 12.66
CA THR A 112 -4.86 9.59 11.34
C THR A 112 -6.30 9.65 10.81
N SER A 113 -7.29 9.82 11.71
CA SER A 113 -8.71 9.76 11.38
C SER A 113 -9.16 10.85 10.40
N ASN A 114 -8.54 12.03 10.44
CA ASN A 114 -8.80 13.13 9.51
C ASN A 114 -8.24 12.88 8.10
N GLN A 115 -7.19 12.06 7.96
CA GLN A 115 -6.58 11.72 6.67
C GLN A 115 -7.25 10.52 5.98
N TYR A 116 -7.91 9.68 6.78
CA TYR A 116 -8.46 8.39 6.37
C TYR A 116 -9.15 8.38 5.00
N PHE A 117 -10.05 9.33 4.76
CA PHE A 117 -10.82 9.37 3.54
C PHE A 117 -10.00 9.78 2.32
N HIS A 118 -9.01 10.66 2.47
CA HIS A 118 -8.08 10.98 1.39
C HIS A 118 -7.30 9.73 0.96
N GLU A 119 -6.88 8.92 1.94
CA GLU A 119 -6.17 7.68 1.68
C GLU A 119 -7.05 6.63 0.98
N LEU A 120 -8.33 6.54 1.35
CA LEU A 120 -9.29 5.69 0.64
C LEU A 120 -9.49 6.11 -0.81
N CYS A 121 -9.59 7.42 -1.08
CA CYS A 121 -9.72 7.93 -2.44
C CYS A 121 -8.53 7.53 -3.29
N LEU A 122 -7.30 7.65 -2.75
CA LEU A 122 -6.08 7.24 -3.42
C LEU A 122 -6.09 5.73 -3.74
N ILE A 123 -6.46 4.89 -2.77
CA ILE A 123 -6.61 3.45 -2.99
C ILE A 123 -7.60 3.17 -4.13
N LYS A 124 -8.78 3.80 -4.10
CA LYS A 124 -9.82 3.55 -5.11
C LYS A 124 -9.35 3.95 -6.49
N ASN A 125 -8.69 5.10 -6.63
CA ASN A 125 -8.14 5.57 -7.91
C ASN A 125 -7.13 4.57 -8.48
N VAL A 126 -6.18 4.10 -7.67
CA VAL A 126 -5.17 3.11 -8.10
C VAL A 126 -5.80 1.77 -8.49
N ILE A 127 -6.87 1.35 -7.82
CA ILE A 127 -7.61 0.14 -8.18
C ILE A 127 -8.35 0.31 -9.52
N THR A 128 -8.85 1.52 -9.80
CA THR A 128 -9.62 1.84 -11.00
C THR A 128 -8.76 2.16 -12.22
N GLU A 129 -7.52 2.64 -12.03
CA GLU A 129 -6.51 2.79 -13.07
C GLU A 129 -6.02 1.41 -13.54
N LYS A 130 -6.68 0.88 -14.56
CA LYS A 130 -6.49 -0.50 -15.06
C LYS A 130 -5.20 -0.63 -15.88
N ASP A 131 -4.08 -0.92 -15.24
CA ASP A 131 -2.96 -1.58 -15.95
C ASP A 131 -3.43 -3.00 -16.35
N PRO A 132 -3.41 -3.36 -17.66
CA PRO A 132 -3.81 -4.69 -18.14
C PRO A 132 -3.06 -5.84 -17.46
N LEU A 133 -1.78 -5.66 -17.12
CA LEU A 133 -0.95 -6.68 -16.47
C LEU A 133 -1.38 -6.95 -15.02
N LEU A 134 -1.96 -5.94 -14.36
CA LEU A 134 -2.41 -6.00 -12.97
C LEU A 134 -3.93 -6.20 -12.84
N SER A 135 -4.68 -6.18 -13.96
CA SER A 135 -6.14 -6.22 -13.99
C SER A 135 -6.76 -7.32 -13.11
N ARG A 136 -6.19 -8.53 -13.13
CA ARG A 136 -6.69 -9.63 -12.28
C ARG A 136 -6.49 -9.36 -10.78
N MET A 137 -5.35 -8.80 -10.40
CA MET A 137 -5.04 -8.43 -9.01
C MET A 137 -5.91 -7.24 -8.58
N ALA A 138 -5.98 -6.19 -9.41
CA ALA A 138 -6.82 -5.01 -9.20
C ALA A 138 -8.28 -5.40 -8.98
N LYS A 139 -8.86 -6.31 -9.80
CA LYS A 139 -10.21 -6.86 -9.57
C LYS A 139 -10.36 -7.59 -8.24
N GLY A 140 -9.33 -8.32 -7.80
CA GLY A 140 -9.31 -8.96 -6.49
C GLY A 140 -9.35 -7.94 -5.35
N MET A 141 -8.54 -6.89 -5.46
CA MET A 141 -8.47 -5.79 -4.50
C MET A 141 -9.73 -4.95 -4.51
N GLU A 142 -10.32 -4.69 -5.67
CA GLU A 142 -11.59 -3.98 -5.81
C GLU A 142 -12.72 -4.71 -5.08
N ARG A 143 -12.81 -6.04 -5.24
CA ARG A 143 -13.79 -6.84 -4.50
C ARG A 143 -13.62 -6.71 -2.98
N LYS A 144 -12.37 -6.68 -2.50
CA LYS A 144 -12.09 -6.45 -1.08
C LYS A 144 -12.43 -5.02 -0.66
N PHE A 145 -12.07 -4.03 -1.46
CA PHE A 145 -12.42 -2.64 -1.23
C PHE A 145 -13.94 -2.47 -1.11
N ASN A 146 -14.70 -2.92 -2.10
CA ASN A 146 -16.17 -2.82 -2.12
C ASN A 146 -16.82 -3.62 -0.98
N LYS A 147 -16.21 -4.74 -0.53
CA LYS A 147 -16.71 -5.49 0.63
C LYS A 147 -16.73 -4.66 1.92
N TYR A 148 -15.74 -3.79 2.12
CA TYR A 148 -15.61 -3.00 3.35
C TYR A 148 -16.11 -1.55 3.19
N TRP A 149 -16.00 -0.98 1.98
CA TRP A 149 -16.22 0.44 1.70
C TRP A 149 -17.21 0.69 0.56
N GLY A 150 -17.77 -0.36 -0.05
CA GLY A 150 -18.76 -0.22 -1.13
C GLY A 150 -20.20 -0.11 -0.63
N ASP A 151 -20.46 -0.56 0.60
CA ASP A 151 -21.77 -0.53 1.22
C ASP A 151 -21.78 0.49 2.36
N PHE A 152 -22.62 1.51 2.24
CA PHE A 152 -22.66 2.63 3.17
C PHE A 152 -23.10 2.22 4.58
N GLU A 153 -23.96 1.20 4.72
CA GLU A 153 -24.41 0.72 6.03
C GLU A 153 -23.27 0.08 6.82
N LYS A 154 -22.23 -0.38 6.12
CA LYS A 154 -21.04 -0.99 6.73
C LYS A 154 -19.95 0.02 7.07
N ILE A 155 -20.02 1.23 6.53
CA ILE A 155 -19.01 2.25 6.75
C ILE A 155 -19.25 2.91 8.10
N ASN A 156 -18.17 3.05 8.89
CA ASN A 156 -18.25 3.82 10.12
C ASN A 156 -18.37 5.31 9.82
N SER A 157 -19.58 5.84 9.91
CA SER A 157 -19.89 7.26 9.63
C SER A 157 -19.15 8.25 10.53
N LEU A 158 -18.62 7.83 11.69
CA LEU A 158 -17.79 8.68 12.56
C LEU A 158 -16.49 9.12 11.88
N LEU A 159 -16.00 8.36 10.90
CA LEU A 159 -14.82 8.73 10.13
C LEU A 159 -15.05 10.04 9.37
N PHE A 160 -16.29 10.32 8.93
CA PHE A 160 -16.61 11.57 8.25
C PHE A 160 -16.73 12.76 9.21
N VAL A 161 -17.16 12.52 10.45
CA VAL A 161 -17.13 13.53 11.51
C VAL A 161 -15.69 13.99 11.75
N ALA A 162 -14.75 13.04 11.85
CA ALA A 162 -13.33 13.36 12.04
C ALA A 162 -12.73 14.22 10.92
N ILE A 163 -13.18 14.02 9.67
CA ILE A 163 -12.77 14.85 8.54
C ILE A 163 -13.31 16.27 8.69
N VAL A 164 -14.60 16.44 9.01
CA VAL A 164 -15.22 17.78 9.12
C VAL A 164 -14.69 18.57 10.33
N LEU A 165 -14.23 17.87 11.37
CA LEU A 165 -13.55 18.48 12.50
C LEU A 165 -12.14 18.99 12.14
N ASP A 166 -11.52 18.50 11.06
CA ASP A 166 -10.28 19.09 10.55
C ASP A 166 -10.58 20.50 10.04
N PRO A 167 -9.90 21.54 10.56
CA PRO A 167 -10.15 22.92 10.13
C PRO A 167 -10.04 23.13 8.61
N ARG A 168 -9.23 22.31 7.94
CA ARG A 168 -8.97 22.37 6.49
C ARG A 168 -10.13 21.83 5.65
N TYR A 169 -10.97 20.96 6.21
CA TYR A 169 -12.03 20.28 5.48
C TYR A 169 -13.39 20.58 6.11
N LYS A 170 -14.29 21.17 5.33
CA LYS A 170 -15.65 21.48 5.79
C LYS A 170 -16.65 20.51 5.18
N LEU A 171 -17.86 20.49 5.73
CA LEU A 171 -18.95 19.62 5.27
C LEU A 171 -19.19 19.70 3.75
N LYS A 172 -19.03 20.90 3.16
CA LYS A 172 -19.11 21.10 1.69
C LYS A 172 -18.05 20.31 0.92
N PHE A 173 -16.81 20.29 1.41
CA PHE A 173 -15.72 19.52 0.82
C PHE A 173 -15.98 18.02 0.96
N THR A 174 -16.39 17.56 2.14
CA THR A 174 -16.76 16.15 2.37
C THR A 174 -17.87 15.71 1.44
N LYS A 175 -18.92 16.53 1.26
CA LYS A 175 -20.01 16.27 0.31
C LYS A 175 -19.50 16.14 -1.13
N TYR A 176 -18.66 17.08 -1.57
CA TYR A 176 -18.07 17.07 -2.91
C TYR A 176 -17.27 15.79 -3.16
N CYS A 177 -16.45 15.36 -2.21
CA CYS A 177 -15.69 14.14 -2.42
C CYS A 177 -16.57 12.89 -2.40
N LEU A 178 -17.54 12.79 -1.48
CA LEU A 178 -18.47 11.66 -1.41
C LEU A 178 -19.27 11.48 -2.70
N SER A 179 -19.64 12.57 -3.39
CA SER A 179 -20.37 12.50 -4.66
C SER A 179 -19.56 11.91 -5.83
N HIS A 180 -18.26 11.68 -5.67
CA HIS A 180 -17.47 10.95 -6.66
C HIS A 180 -17.54 9.42 -6.48
N PHE A 181 -17.97 8.95 -5.31
CA PHE A 181 -17.94 7.54 -4.95
C PHE A 181 -19.33 6.93 -4.75
N TYR A 182 -20.31 7.74 -4.35
CA TYR A 182 -21.64 7.27 -3.99
C TYR A 182 -22.73 8.05 -4.72
N GLU A 183 -23.88 7.40 -4.87
CA GLU A 183 -25.09 8.01 -5.42
C GLU A 183 -25.59 9.15 -4.52
N LYS A 184 -26.27 10.12 -5.14
CA LYS A 184 -26.62 11.38 -4.50
C LYS A 184 -27.44 11.19 -3.22
N GLU A 185 -28.36 10.24 -3.22
CA GLU A 185 -29.25 9.88 -2.13
C GLU A 185 -28.45 9.48 -0.88
N ILE A 186 -27.45 8.62 -1.08
CA ILE A 186 -26.53 8.14 -0.04
C ILE A 186 -25.67 9.29 0.49
N VAL A 187 -25.14 10.11 -0.42
CA VAL A 187 -24.31 11.27 -0.04
C VAL A 187 -25.10 12.25 0.84
N ASP A 188 -26.33 12.56 0.44
CA ASP A 188 -27.18 13.47 1.20
C ASP A 188 -27.54 12.89 2.58
N GLU A 189 -27.74 11.57 2.70
CA GLU A 189 -27.94 10.89 3.98
C GLU A 189 -26.70 10.97 4.89
N MET A 190 -25.51 10.67 4.36
CA MET A 190 -24.25 10.76 5.11
C MET A 190 -23.99 12.19 5.61
N VAL A 191 -24.20 13.18 4.75
CA VAL A 191 -24.02 14.59 5.11
C VAL A 191 -25.00 15.02 6.20
N ARG A 192 -26.26 14.57 6.13
CA ARG A 192 -27.26 14.83 7.19
C ARG A 192 -26.84 14.19 8.51
N PHE A 193 -26.38 12.94 8.49
CA PHE A 193 -25.89 12.26 9.70
C PHE A 193 -24.73 13.04 10.34
N VAL A 194 -23.72 13.40 9.56
CA VAL A 194 -22.54 14.14 10.06
C VAL A 194 -22.94 15.51 10.64
N ASP A 195 -23.81 16.26 9.96
CA ASP A 195 -24.31 17.55 10.47
C ASP A 195 -25.06 17.40 11.79
N GLN A 196 -25.95 16.40 11.89
CA GLN A 196 -26.69 16.13 13.12
C GLN A 196 -25.76 15.71 14.26
N THR A 197 -24.77 14.85 14.01
CA THR A 197 -23.78 14.45 15.01
C THR A 197 -22.97 15.65 15.50
N LEU A 198 -22.52 16.53 14.60
CA LEU A 198 -21.77 17.74 14.97
C LEU A 198 -22.62 18.71 15.80
N ARG A 199 -23.90 18.89 15.45
CA ARG A 199 -24.84 19.72 16.23
C ARG A 199 -25.06 19.16 17.63
N ARG A 200 -25.31 17.85 17.76
CA ARG A 200 -25.44 17.19 19.06
C ARG A 200 -24.17 17.37 19.90
N LEU A 201 -23.00 17.17 19.30
CA LEU A 201 -21.73 17.39 19.98
C LEU A 201 -21.62 18.84 20.49
N TYR A 202 -21.94 19.83 19.64
CA TYR A 202 -21.95 21.23 20.04
C TYR A 202 -22.92 21.53 21.19
N ASP A 203 -24.15 21.01 21.13
CA ASP A 203 -25.16 21.22 22.16
C ASP A 203 -24.72 20.64 23.51
N GLU A 204 -24.14 19.43 23.54
CA GLU A 204 -23.58 18.80 24.74
C GLU A 204 -22.42 19.63 25.34
N TYR A 205 -21.48 20.09 24.51
CA TYR A 205 -20.39 20.96 24.96
C TYR A 205 -20.89 22.29 25.49
N ARG A 206 -21.89 22.90 24.83
CA ARG A 206 -22.49 24.17 25.26
C ARG A 206 -23.17 24.03 26.61
N LEU A 207 -23.96 22.98 26.82
CA LEU A 207 -24.64 22.71 28.10
C LEU A 207 -23.63 22.46 29.22
N SER A 208 -22.55 21.74 28.94
CA SER A 208 -21.47 21.47 29.90
C SER A 208 -20.69 22.74 30.30
N SER A 209 -20.55 23.71 29.38
CA SER A 209 -19.87 24.99 29.65
C SER A 209 -20.70 25.99 30.47
N LEU A 210 -22.00 25.73 30.67
CA LEU A 210 -22.91 26.56 31.47
C LEU A 210 -23.05 26.08 32.92
N GLY A 211 -22.41 24.95 33.27
CA GLY A 211 -22.45 24.34 34.61
C GLY A 211 -21.28 24.70 35.53
N PHE A 212 -20.45 25.68 35.17
CA PHE A 212 -19.38 26.25 35.99
C PHE A 212 -19.64 27.73 36.28
#